data_AF-A0A1H6YBD7-F1
#
_entry.id   AF-A0A1H6YBD7-F1
#
_cell.length_a   1.000
_cell.length_b   1.000
_cell.length_c   1.000
_cell.angle_alpha   90.00
_cell.angle_beta   90.00
_cell.angle_gamma   90.00
#
_symmetry.space_group_name_H-M   'P 1'
#
loop_
_entity.id
_entity.type
_entity.pdbx_description
1 polymer ?
#
loop_
_entity_poly.entity_id
_entity_poly.type
_entity_poly.pdbx_seq_one_letter_code
_entity_poly.pdbx_strand_id
1 'polypeptide(L)'
;MDIWIPLLQELVWPITVLLILFFLRKYIPQLVERTTKIGAMGIELEFETAKEFSSPWSNEYVGDIRIGVKSNDFSSGVMDLMDQFSKEGSYDYASIDLYGGKAWLTSRLYIFSTILSKARGIHYWVFVDSHDSLHKKFIGYVDSSSLRMQLSDRFPELCRAYSEALLAVCPEGDTCLKQADSWKITQLVQHFLKGIQKEYPQQAGPGADPHAAQEIEKGWALLKDQTTLEKARFLDINELREICGEWIRTDVLRSVETASMEYLAEKILLSNEQLIPQVDSENWFLDMVDVVQAKKALIKKGRDAAK
;
A
#
# COMPACT_ATOMS: atom_id res chain seq x y z
N MET A 1 11.98 50.00 37.36
CA MET A 1 11.42 48.62 37.49
C MET A 1 11.36 47.92 36.13
N ASP A 2 12.02 48.48 35.12
CA ASP A 2 11.74 48.22 33.70
C ASP A 2 12.61 47.11 33.09
N ILE A 3 13.56 46.58 33.87
CA ILE A 3 14.47 45.49 33.46
C ILE A 3 13.82 44.11 33.68
N TRP A 4 12.86 44.00 34.60
CA TRP A 4 12.23 42.71 34.93
C TRP A 4 11.18 42.25 33.92
N ILE A 5 10.58 43.19 33.19
CA ILE A 5 9.53 42.91 32.19
C ILE A 5 10.07 42.11 30.99
N PRO A 6 11.18 42.49 30.32
CA PRO A 6 11.69 41.72 29.18
C PRO A 6 12.20 40.32 29.59
N LEU A 7 12.77 40.20 30.79
CA LEU A 7 13.26 38.93 31.33
C LEU A 7 12.12 37.94 31.62
N LEU A 8 10.98 38.44 32.11
CA LEU A 8 9.80 37.62 32.31
C LEU A 8 9.23 37.14 30.96
N GLN A 9 9.19 38.02 29.97
CA GLN A 9 8.64 37.72 28.64
C GLN A 9 9.44 36.66 27.89
N GLU A 10 10.78 36.66 28.02
CA GLU A 10 11.62 35.60 27.43
C GLU A 10 11.44 34.24 28.12
N LEU A 11 11.07 34.22 29.41
CA LEU A 11 10.87 32.98 30.17
C LEU A 11 9.51 32.31 29.92
N VAL A 12 8.49 33.07 29.47
CA VAL A 12 7.14 32.53 29.21
C VAL A 12 7.17 31.45 28.13
N TRP A 13 7.95 31.63 27.06
CA TRP A 13 7.93 30.69 25.93
C TRP A 13 8.48 29.29 26.27
N PRO A 14 9.66 29.15 26.90
CA PRO A 14 10.16 27.84 27.36
C PRO A 14 9.21 27.14 28.32
N ILE A 15 8.59 27.89 29.24
CA ILE A 15 7.62 27.35 30.21
C ILE A 15 6.37 26.86 29.49
N THR A 16 5.89 27.60 28.48
CA THR A 16 4.72 27.20 27.68
C THR A 16 5.00 25.93 26.89
N VAL A 17 6.18 25.82 26.25
CA VAL A 17 6.61 24.61 25.53
C VAL A 17 6.72 23.42 26.50
N LEU A 18 7.31 23.61 27.67
CA LEU A 18 7.40 22.57 28.70
C LEU A 18 6.01 22.12 29.20
N LEU A 19 5.08 23.05 29.38
CA LEU A 19 3.68 22.75 29.76
C LEU A 19 2.97 21.97 28.65
N ILE A 20 3.11 22.38 27.39
CA ILE A 20 2.54 21.67 26.24
C ILE A 20 3.11 20.25 26.17
N LEU A 21 4.43 20.07 26.26
CA LEU A 21 5.07 18.75 26.28
C LEU A 21 4.65 17.91 27.48
N PHE A 22 4.49 18.53 28.66
CA PHE A 22 4.03 17.85 29.87
C PHE A 22 2.59 17.34 29.74
N PHE A 23 1.69 18.14 29.18
CA PHE A 23 0.33 17.70 28.90
C PHE A 23 0.29 16.64 27.79
N LEU A 24 1.06 16.81 26.72
CA LEU A 24 1.17 15.83 25.63
C LEU A 24 1.77 14.49 26.12
N ARG A 25 2.67 14.49 27.11
CA ARG A 25 3.22 13.26 27.70
C ARG A 25 2.14 12.31 28.23
N LYS A 26 0.97 12.83 28.65
CA LYS A 26 -0.17 12.02 29.06
C LYS A 26 -0.94 11.39 27.88
N TYR A 27 -0.89 12.02 26.70
CA TYR A 27 -1.60 11.57 25.49
C TYR A 27 -0.72 10.75 24.53
N ILE A 28 0.61 10.87 24.63
CA ILE A 28 1.57 10.07 23.82
C ILE A 28 1.37 8.55 24.01
N PRO A 29 1.19 7.99 25.22
CA PRO A 29 0.97 6.55 25.40
C PRO A 29 -0.33 6.06 24.73
N GLN A 30 -1.37 6.89 24.68
CA GLN A 30 -2.66 6.55 24.07
C GLN A 30 -2.58 6.47 22.53
N LEU A 31 -1.58 7.10 21.91
CA LEU A 31 -1.34 7.03 20.47
C LEU A 31 -0.37 5.91 20.07
N VAL A 32 0.41 5.39 21.02
CA VAL A 32 1.46 4.38 20.77
C VAL A 32 0.93 2.95 20.95
N GLU A 33 -0.12 2.75 21.74
CA GLU A 33 -0.78 1.44 21.86
C GLU A 33 -1.93 1.30 20.83
N ARG A 34 -1.57 1.15 19.55
CA ARG A 34 -2.44 0.46 18.57
C ARG A 34 -2.53 -1.02 18.95
N THR A 35 -3.19 -1.31 20.06
CA THR A 35 -4.09 -2.46 20.15
C THR A 35 -5.47 -1.84 20.03
N THR A 36 -6.17 -2.12 18.94
CA THR A 36 -7.55 -1.69 18.68
C THR A 36 -8.50 -2.38 19.65
N LYS A 37 -8.37 -2.09 20.95
CA LYS A 37 -9.32 -2.43 22.01
C LYS A 37 -10.49 -1.48 21.91
N ILE A 38 -11.44 -1.81 21.04
CA ILE A 38 -12.67 -1.04 20.90
C ILE A 38 -13.67 -1.60 21.92
N GLY A 39 -13.71 -0.98 23.10
CA GLY A 39 -14.61 -1.33 24.20
C GLY A 39 -15.58 -0.20 24.52
N ALA A 40 -16.87 -0.38 24.23
CA ALA A 40 -17.94 0.43 24.80
C ALA A 40 -18.83 -0.48 25.67
N MET A 41 -19.05 -0.08 26.93
CA MET A 41 -19.93 -0.76 27.90
C MET A 41 -19.67 -2.27 28.10
N GLY A 42 -18.47 -2.65 28.52
CA GLY A 42 -18.18 -3.99 29.08
C GLY A 42 -18.23 -5.16 28.09
N ILE A 43 -18.42 -4.88 26.80
CA ILE A 43 -18.48 -5.87 25.73
C ILE A 43 -17.27 -5.63 24.82
N GLU A 44 -16.11 -6.15 25.22
CA GLU A 44 -14.89 -6.11 24.40
C GLU A 44 -15.03 -7.09 23.23
N LEU A 45 -14.92 -6.59 22.01
CA LEU A 45 -14.75 -7.37 20.79
C LEU A 45 -13.35 -7.05 20.27
N GLU A 46 -12.38 -7.87 20.67
CA GLU A 46 -11.05 -7.83 20.08
C GLU A 46 -11.16 -8.51 18.71
N PHE A 47 -11.13 -7.71 17.65
CA PHE A 47 -10.96 -8.22 16.30
C PHE A 47 -9.48 -8.50 16.08
N GLU A 48 -9.16 -9.72 15.64
CA GLU A 48 -7.80 -10.04 15.22
C GLU A 48 -7.54 -9.29 13.91
N THR A 49 -6.63 -8.32 13.98
CA THR A 49 -6.19 -7.52 12.84
C THR A 49 -5.37 -8.38 11.91
N ALA A 50 -5.68 -8.33 10.61
CA ALA A 50 -4.92 -9.06 9.62
C ALA A 50 -3.47 -8.52 9.53
N LYS A 51 -2.53 -9.37 9.12
CA LYS A 51 -1.12 -8.97 9.04
C LYS A 51 -0.90 -8.10 7.81
N GLU A 52 -0.75 -6.80 8.03
CA GLU A 52 -0.40 -5.85 6.98
C GLU A 52 1.06 -6.00 6.56
N PHE A 53 1.30 -6.13 5.26
CA PHE A 53 2.58 -5.78 4.67
C PHE A 53 2.67 -4.26 4.54
N SER A 54 3.04 -3.59 5.65
CA SER A 54 3.24 -2.13 5.65
C SER A 54 4.70 -1.85 5.32
N SER A 55 4.90 -0.98 4.34
CA SER A 55 6.23 -0.64 3.90
C SER A 55 6.48 0.86 3.79
N PRO A 56 7.69 1.33 4.15
CA PRO A 56 8.14 2.68 3.82
C PRO A 56 7.99 3.07 2.33
N TRP A 57 8.04 2.14 1.37
CA TRP A 57 7.88 2.49 -0.06
C TRP A 57 6.43 2.84 -0.45
N SER A 58 5.46 2.56 0.42
CA SER A 58 4.09 3.10 0.28
C SER A 58 3.99 4.59 0.62
N ASN A 59 5.03 5.17 1.26
CA ASN A 59 5.08 6.57 1.64
C ASN A 59 6.09 7.33 0.79
N GLU A 60 5.76 8.57 0.41
CA GLU A 60 6.58 9.39 -0.49
C GLU A 60 8.02 9.66 0.00
N TYR A 61 8.25 9.55 1.31
CA TYR A 61 9.46 10.05 1.98
C TYR A 61 10.59 9.03 2.13
N VAL A 62 10.37 7.73 1.91
CA VAL A 62 11.39 6.70 2.14
C VAL A 62 11.51 5.78 0.93
N GLY A 63 12.64 5.86 0.22
CA GLY A 63 12.96 4.96 -0.89
C GLY A 63 11.99 5.15 -2.05
N ASP A 64 12.09 6.29 -2.74
CA ASP A 64 11.22 6.59 -3.86
C ASP A 64 11.49 5.62 -5.02
N ILE A 65 10.69 4.54 -5.10
CA ILE A 65 10.75 3.61 -6.22
C ILE A 65 10.58 4.36 -7.55
N ARG A 66 9.96 5.56 -7.59
CA ARG A 66 9.79 6.44 -8.79
C ARG A 66 11.12 6.98 -9.35
N ILE A 67 12.21 6.92 -8.59
CA ILE A 67 13.55 7.18 -9.15
C ILE A 67 13.79 6.08 -10.18
N GLY A 68 14.01 6.47 -11.43
CA GLY A 68 14.29 5.54 -12.52
C GLY A 68 15.47 4.67 -12.14
N VAL A 69 15.17 3.42 -11.80
CA VAL A 69 16.21 2.41 -11.60
C VAL A 69 16.47 1.87 -12.98
N LYS A 70 17.55 2.32 -13.59
CA LYS A 70 18.05 1.69 -14.82
C LYS A 70 18.26 0.22 -14.48
N SER A 71 17.89 -0.67 -15.39
CA SER A 71 18.07 -2.13 -15.20
C SER A 71 19.49 -2.54 -14.77
N ASN A 72 20.50 -1.70 -15.02
CA ASN A 72 21.90 -1.92 -14.66
C ASN A 72 22.37 -1.17 -13.40
N ASP A 73 21.56 -0.32 -12.76
CA ASP A 73 21.98 0.57 -11.67
C ASP A 73 20.96 0.52 -10.52
N PHE A 74 21.27 -0.25 -9.48
CA PHE A 74 20.36 -0.45 -8.34
C PHE A 74 20.45 0.73 -7.40
N SER A 75 19.47 1.63 -7.50
CA SER A 75 19.29 2.68 -6.51
C SER A 75 18.92 2.10 -5.15
N SER A 76 19.15 2.87 -4.10
CA SER A 76 18.79 2.53 -2.72
C SER A 76 17.31 2.13 -2.55
N GLY A 77 16.40 2.67 -3.36
CA GLY A 77 14.96 2.39 -3.25
C GLY A 77 14.58 0.94 -3.59
N VAL A 78 15.28 0.28 -4.53
CA VAL A 78 15.05 -1.14 -4.79
C VAL A 78 15.71 -2.00 -3.71
N MET A 79 16.87 -1.59 -3.17
CA MET A 79 17.47 -2.30 -2.03
C MET A 79 16.60 -2.25 -0.77
N ASP A 80 15.98 -1.10 -0.46
CA ASP A 80 15.06 -0.97 0.67
C ASP A 80 13.80 -1.86 0.51
N LEU A 81 13.35 -2.01 -0.72
CA LEU A 81 12.27 -2.91 -1.08
C LEU A 81 12.72 -4.39 -0.99
N MET A 82 13.95 -4.71 -1.40
CA MET A 82 14.55 -6.04 -1.27
C MET A 82 14.82 -6.44 0.18
N ASP A 83 15.17 -5.51 1.06
CA ASP A 83 15.27 -5.76 2.50
C ASP A 83 13.93 -6.27 3.07
N GLN A 84 12.82 -5.77 2.55
CA GLN A 84 11.50 -6.22 2.99
C GLN A 84 11.10 -7.56 2.38
N PHE A 85 11.54 -7.85 1.15
CA PHE A 85 11.53 -9.21 0.60
C PHE A 85 12.47 -10.17 1.33
N SER A 86 13.29 -9.69 2.26
CA SER A 86 14.16 -10.52 3.10
C SER A 86 13.50 -10.84 4.44
N LYS A 87 12.54 -10.03 4.90
CA LYS A 87 11.83 -10.25 6.17
C LYS A 87 10.94 -11.48 6.07
N GLU A 88 11.17 -12.45 6.94
CA GLU A 88 10.34 -13.66 7.04
C GLU A 88 8.93 -13.29 7.53
N GLY A 89 7.92 -13.90 6.92
CA GLY A 89 6.52 -13.69 7.31
C GLY A 89 5.54 -14.02 6.20
N SER A 90 4.33 -14.42 6.60
CA SER A 90 3.15 -14.37 5.74
C SER A 90 2.34 -13.13 6.11
N TYR A 91 1.87 -12.43 5.08
CA TYR A 91 1.07 -11.23 5.20
C TYR A 91 -0.25 -11.46 4.47
N ASP A 92 -1.34 -11.01 5.07
CA ASP A 92 -2.68 -11.26 4.54
C ASP A 92 -3.03 -10.25 3.45
N TYR A 93 -2.54 -9.01 3.58
CA TYR A 93 -2.80 -7.91 2.65
C TYR A 93 -1.63 -6.92 2.54
N ALA A 94 -1.63 -6.11 1.48
CA ALA A 94 -0.78 -4.93 1.31
C ALA A 94 -1.62 -3.67 1.05
N SER A 95 -1.19 -2.52 1.58
CA SER A 95 -1.78 -1.23 1.27
C SER A 95 -0.98 -0.44 0.24
N ILE A 96 -1.68 0.19 -0.71
CA ILE A 96 -1.13 0.96 -1.83
C ILE A 96 -1.71 2.36 -1.76
N ASP A 97 -0.85 3.33 -1.50
CA ASP A 97 -1.21 4.74 -1.53
C ASP A 97 -1.05 5.30 -2.93
N LEU A 98 -2.14 5.76 -3.56
CA LEU A 98 -2.10 6.34 -4.91
C LEU A 98 -1.51 7.74 -4.92
N TYR A 99 -1.54 8.45 -3.80
CA TYR A 99 -1.04 9.82 -3.64
C TYR A 99 -1.48 10.74 -4.80
N GLY A 100 -2.79 10.80 -5.04
CA GLY A 100 -3.36 11.63 -6.12
C GLY A 100 -2.94 11.20 -7.52
N GLY A 101 -2.61 9.92 -7.72
CA GLY A 101 -2.29 9.36 -9.03
C GLY A 101 -0.84 9.49 -9.47
N LYS A 102 0.06 9.89 -8.58
CA LYS A 102 1.45 10.21 -8.92
C LYS A 102 2.46 9.25 -8.29
N ALA A 103 2.03 8.40 -7.37
CA ALA A 103 2.93 7.52 -6.63
C ALA A 103 3.29 6.25 -7.41
N TRP A 104 2.35 5.73 -8.21
CA TRP A 104 2.42 4.35 -8.70
C TRP A 104 2.36 4.22 -10.21
N LEU A 105 3.12 3.26 -10.73
CA LEU A 105 3.04 2.80 -12.12
C LEU A 105 2.38 1.43 -12.18
N THR A 106 1.57 1.20 -13.22
CA THR A 106 0.89 -0.08 -13.44
C THR A 106 1.85 -1.27 -13.58
N SER A 107 3.00 -1.07 -14.22
CA SER A 107 4.12 -2.02 -14.29
C SER A 107 4.61 -2.50 -12.93
N ARG A 108 4.71 -1.57 -11.97
CA ARG A 108 5.23 -1.83 -10.63
C ARG A 108 4.19 -2.52 -9.76
N LEU A 109 2.94 -2.07 -9.86
CA LEU A 109 1.82 -2.77 -9.24
C LEU A 109 1.73 -4.21 -9.76
N TYR A 110 1.93 -4.42 -11.06
CA TYR A 110 1.90 -5.75 -11.66
C TYR A 110 3.00 -6.67 -11.11
N ILE A 111 4.27 -6.24 -11.14
CA ILE A 111 5.38 -7.07 -10.67
C ILE A 111 5.30 -7.33 -9.16
N PHE A 112 4.93 -6.32 -8.36
CA PHE A 112 4.81 -6.49 -6.90
C PHE A 112 3.60 -7.36 -6.53
N SER A 113 2.45 -7.17 -7.17
CA SER A 113 1.30 -8.05 -6.94
C SER A 113 1.58 -9.49 -7.28
N THR A 114 2.37 -9.72 -8.32
CA THR A 114 2.74 -11.07 -8.74
C THR A 114 3.79 -11.71 -7.81
N ILE A 115 4.83 -10.98 -7.42
CA ILE A 115 5.90 -11.51 -6.55
C ILE A 115 5.39 -11.67 -5.12
N LEU A 116 4.78 -10.63 -4.53
CA LEU A 116 4.38 -10.66 -3.11
C LEU A 116 3.24 -11.67 -2.84
N SER A 117 2.32 -11.86 -3.79
CA SER A 117 1.29 -12.90 -3.63
C SER A 117 1.90 -14.31 -3.55
N LYS A 118 2.95 -14.57 -4.34
CA LYS A 118 3.62 -15.88 -4.37
C LYS A 118 4.63 -16.06 -3.24
N ALA A 119 5.47 -15.05 -2.98
CA ALA A 119 6.59 -15.12 -2.04
C ALA A 119 6.20 -14.78 -0.59
N ARG A 120 5.10 -14.04 -0.39
CA ARG A 120 4.67 -13.55 0.94
C ARG A 120 3.22 -13.88 1.29
N GLY A 121 2.50 -14.56 0.40
CA GLY A 121 1.12 -14.97 0.65
C GLY A 121 0.13 -13.81 0.65
N ILE A 122 0.47 -12.66 0.06
CA ILE A 122 -0.44 -11.51 0.01
C ILE A 122 -1.66 -11.88 -0.84
N HIS A 123 -2.83 -11.88 -0.20
CA HIS A 123 -4.08 -12.25 -0.84
C HIS A 123 -4.91 -11.04 -1.26
N TYR A 124 -4.76 -9.90 -0.59
CA TYR A 124 -5.54 -8.69 -0.86
C TYR A 124 -4.65 -7.45 -1.04
N TRP A 125 -5.08 -6.56 -1.93
CA TRP A 125 -4.49 -5.26 -2.18
C TRP A 125 -5.52 -4.19 -1.81
N VAL A 126 -5.16 -3.34 -0.85
CA VAL A 126 -5.99 -2.24 -0.38
C VAL A 126 -5.46 -0.96 -0.99
N PHE A 127 -6.31 -0.21 -1.69
CA PHE A 127 -5.96 1.08 -2.27
C PHE A 127 -6.46 2.21 -1.38
N VAL A 128 -5.56 3.15 -1.12
CA VAL A 128 -5.82 4.34 -0.31
C VAL A 128 -5.30 5.60 -1.01
N ASP A 129 -5.75 6.77 -0.59
CA ASP A 129 -5.25 8.07 -1.06
C ASP A 129 -4.91 8.97 0.13
N SER A 130 -3.67 9.46 0.20
CA SER A 130 -3.23 10.46 1.18
C SER A 130 -2.86 11.81 0.57
N HIS A 131 -3.25 12.12 -0.67
CA HIS A 131 -2.90 13.38 -1.33
C HIS A 131 -3.29 14.64 -0.53
N ASP A 132 -4.52 14.68 0.01
CA ASP A 132 -5.08 15.86 0.68
C ASP A 132 -4.98 15.80 2.22
N SER A 133 -4.48 14.70 2.78
CA SER A 133 -4.45 14.51 4.24
C SER A 133 -3.36 13.54 4.69
N LEU A 134 -2.86 13.71 5.91
CA LEU A 134 -1.98 12.73 6.56
C LEU A 134 -2.66 11.36 6.75
N HIS A 135 -3.97 11.30 6.66
CA HIS A 135 -4.76 10.08 6.78
C HIS A 135 -4.95 9.42 5.42
N LYS A 136 -4.93 8.08 5.43
CA LYS A 136 -5.10 7.23 4.25
C LYS A 136 -6.59 7.05 3.96
N LYS A 137 -7.17 7.82 3.05
CA LYS A 137 -8.57 7.66 2.67
C LYS A 137 -8.77 6.37 1.89
N PHE A 138 -9.68 5.51 2.34
CA PHE A 138 -9.95 4.23 1.68
C PHE A 138 -10.61 4.43 0.30
N ILE A 139 -10.04 3.81 -0.75
CA ILE A 139 -10.61 3.81 -2.10
C ILE A 139 -11.37 2.50 -2.37
N GLY A 140 -10.72 1.38 -2.10
CA GLY A 140 -11.23 0.05 -2.44
C GLY A 140 -10.18 -1.03 -2.21
N TYR A 141 -10.56 -2.29 -2.40
CA TYR A 141 -9.66 -3.42 -2.30
C TYR A 141 -9.97 -4.47 -3.37
N VAL A 142 -8.99 -5.31 -3.68
CA VAL A 142 -9.09 -6.38 -4.68
C VAL A 142 -8.23 -7.57 -4.25
N ASP A 143 -8.61 -8.78 -4.64
CA ASP A 143 -7.75 -9.94 -4.42
C ASP A 143 -6.57 -9.98 -5.41
N SER A 144 -5.45 -10.56 -5.00
CA SER A 144 -4.21 -10.62 -5.78
C SER A 144 -4.39 -11.33 -7.14
N SER A 145 -5.28 -12.32 -7.23
CA SER A 145 -5.49 -13.08 -8.46
C SER A 145 -6.22 -12.23 -9.48
N SER A 146 -7.32 -11.61 -9.07
CA SER A 146 -8.11 -10.71 -9.92
C SER A 146 -7.28 -9.50 -10.34
N LEU A 147 -6.53 -8.86 -9.43
CA LEU A 147 -5.68 -7.72 -9.78
C LEU A 147 -4.65 -8.08 -10.86
N ARG A 148 -3.95 -9.21 -10.70
CA ARG A 148 -2.96 -9.67 -11.68
C ARG A 148 -3.61 -9.98 -13.02
N MET A 149 -4.78 -10.62 -13.01
CA MET A 149 -5.53 -10.93 -14.22
C MET A 149 -5.93 -9.65 -14.95
N GLN A 150 -6.57 -8.70 -14.25
CA GLN A 150 -6.99 -7.42 -14.84
C GLN A 150 -5.81 -6.62 -15.41
N LEU A 151 -4.68 -6.56 -14.69
CA LEU A 151 -3.47 -5.91 -15.19
C LEU A 151 -2.86 -6.63 -16.40
N SER A 152 -2.91 -7.96 -16.45
CA SER A 152 -2.41 -8.75 -17.59
C SER A 152 -3.25 -8.53 -18.84
N ASP A 153 -4.57 -8.52 -18.68
CA ASP A 153 -5.52 -8.31 -19.77
C ASP A 153 -5.38 -6.91 -20.36
N ARG A 154 -5.20 -5.90 -19.47
CA ARG A 154 -5.07 -4.50 -19.89
C ARG A 154 -3.68 -4.16 -20.42
N PHE A 155 -2.62 -4.80 -19.90
CA PHE A 155 -1.23 -4.54 -20.27
C PHE A 155 -0.48 -5.85 -20.60
N PRO A 156 -0.75 -6.47 -21.76
CA PRO A 156 -0.16 -7.76 -22.13
C PRO A 156 1.37 -7.75 -22.16
N GLU A 157 2.00 -6.60 -22.43
CA GLU A 157 3.45 -6.46 -22.44
C GLU A 157 4.07 -6.68 -21.06
N LEU A 158 3.37 -6.32 -19.98
CA LEU A 158 3.82 -6.58 -18.60
C LEU A 158 3.82 -8.08 -18.31
N CYS A 159 2.74 -8.77 -18.73
CA CYS A 159 2.63 -10.22 -18.58
C CYS A 159 3.76 -10.94 -19.32
N ARG A 160 3.98 -10.58 -20.60
CA ARG A 160 5.07 -11.11 -21.42
C ARG A 160 6.44 -10.87 -20.79
N ALA A 161 6.75 -9.62 -20.40
CA ALA A 161 8.04 -9.28 -19.79
C ALA A 161 8.28 -10.06 -18.48
N TYR A 162 7.23 -10.27 -17.69
CA TYR A 162 7.33 -11.08 -16.48
C TYR A 162 7.58 -12.56 -16.78
N SER A 163 6.88 -13.13 -17.77
CA SER A 163 7.12 -14.54 -18.16
C SER A 163 8.54 -14.74 -18.68
N GLU A 164 9.07 -13.83 -19.49
CA GLU A 164 10.45 -13.87 -19.97
C GLU A 164 11.45 -13.76 -18.81
N ALA A 165 11.19 -12.83 -17.87
CA ALA A 165 12.03 -12.67 -16.69
C ALA A 165 11.99 -13.90 -15.77
N LEU A 166 10.82 -14.50 -15.59
CA LEU A 166 10.63 -15.71 -14.79
C LEU A 166 11.38 -16.88 -15.41
N LEU A 167 11.29 -17.08 -16.74
CA LEU A 167 12.03 -18.14 -17.43
C LEU A 167 13.54 -17.96 -17.33
N ALA A 168 14.02 -16.72 -17.37
CA ALA A 168 15.44 -16.40 -17.26
C ALA A 168 16.01 -16.70 -15.86
N VAL A 169 15.25 -16.42 -14.80
CA VAL A 169 15.72 -16.50 -13.41
C VAL A 169 15.30 -17.80 -12.71
N CYS A 170 14.14 -18.33 -13.08
CA CYS A 170 13.49 -19.49 -12.48
C CYS A 170 13.00 -20.45 -13.59
N PRO A 171 13.90 -21.18 -14.28
CA PRO A 171 13.52 -22.06 -15.39
C PRO A 171 12.59 -23.21 -14.97
N GLU A 172 12.57 -23.55 -13.68
CA GLU A 172 11.67 -24.54 -13.06
C GLU A 172 10.24 -24.02 -12.84
N GLY A 173 9.98 -22.74 -13.13
CA GLY A 173 8.68 -22.09 -13.02
C GLY A 173 8.35 -21.51 -11.64
N ASP A 174 7.05 -21.32 -11.40
CA ASP A 174 6.51 -20.54 -10.28
C ASP A 174 6.82 -21.09 -8.88
N THR A 175 7.03 -22.41 -8.76
CA THR A 175 7.36 -23.03 -7.47
C THR A 175 8.65 -22.47 -6.89
N CYS A 176 9.55 -21.97 -7.75
CA CYS A 176 10.81 -21.33 -7.34
C CYS A 176 10.59 -20.05 -6.52
N LEU A 177 9.50 -19.30 -6.75
CA LEU A 177 9.27 -18.01 -6.10
C LEU A 177 8.91 -18.10 -4.63
N LYS A 178 8.28 -19.20 -4.21
CA LYS A 178 7.97 -19.45 -2.79
C LYS A 178 9.22 -19.61 -1.94
N GLN A 179 10.31 -20.03 -2.58
CA GLN A 179 11.61 -20.30 -1.95
C GLN A 179 12.69 -19.35 -2.47
N ALA A 180 12.31 -18.31 -3.22
CA ALA A 180 13.25 -17.38 -3.79
C ALA A 180 13.86 -16.52 -2.67
N ASP A 181 15.19 -16.48 -2.65
CA ASP A 181 15.91 -15.50 -1.86
C ASP A 181 15.78 -14.10 -2.47
N SER A 182 16.21 -13.10 -1.69
CA SER A 182 16.21 -11.69 -2.11
C SER A 182 16.98 -11.47 -3.42
N TRP A 183 18.03 -12.25 -3.67
CA TRP A 183 18.81 -12.16 -4.90
C TRP A 183 18.03 -12.60 -6.15
N LYS A 184 17.34 -13.75 -6.09
CA LYS A 184 16.47 -14.21 -7.20
C LYS A 184 15.34 -13.24 -7.46
N ILE A 185 14.72 -12.69 -6.42
CA ILE A 185 13.68 -11.66 -6.56
C ILE A 185 14.27 -10.42 -7.24
N THR A 186 15.48 -10.01 -6.87
CA THR A 186 16.20 -8.90 -7.49
C THR A 186 16.43 -9.14 -8.99
N GLN A 187 16.99 -10.30 -9.34
CA GLN A 187 17.21 -10.68 -10.73
C GLN A 187 15.91 -10.71 -11.54
N LEU A 188 14.82 -11.21 -10.94
CA LEU A 188 13.53 -11.23 -11.61
C LEU A 188 13.02 -9.82 -11.93
N VAL A 189 13.11 -8.90 -10.97
CA VAL A 189 12.72 -7.50 -11.18
C VAL A 189 13.63 -6.84 -12.23
N GLN A 190 14.94 -7.11 -12.22
CA GLN A 190 15.88 -6.62 -13.24
C GLN A 190 15.48 -7.04 -14.65
N HIS A 191 15.27 -8.33 -14.84
CA HIS A 191 14.90 -8.88 -16.14
C HIS A 191 13.53 -8.35 -16.59
N PHE A 192 12.58 -8.21 -15.67
CA PHE A 192 11.28 -7.61 -15.96
C PHE A 192 11.41 -6.16 -16.43
N LEU A 193 12.10 -5.31 -15.67
CA LEU A 193 12.30 -3.89 -16.01
C LEU A 193 13.04 -3.73 -17.33
N LYS A 194 14.05 -4.57 -17.60
CA LYS A 194 14.77 -4.58 -18.88
C LYS A 194 13.85 -4.84 -20.08
N GLY A 195 12.78 -5.64 -19.90
CA GLY A 195 11.81 -5.93 -20.95
C GLY A 195 10.82 -4.80 -21.22
N ILE A 196 10.67 -3.84 -20.29
CA ILE A 196 9.66 -2.78 -20.37
C ILE A 196 10.23 -1.36 -20.30
N GLN A 197 11.54 -1.21 -20.09
CA GLN A 197 12.21 0.09 -20.07
C GLN A 197 13.07 0.31 -21.32
N LYS A 198 13.16 1.56 -21.75
CA LYS A 198 14.09 2.01 -22.79
C LYS A 198 14.58 3.42 -22.52
N GLU A 199 15.71 3.77 -23.11
CA GLU A 199 16.26 5.12 -23.00
C GLU A 199 15.40 6.12 -23.78
N TYR A 200 15.04 7.22 -23.12
CA TYR A 200 14.37 8.35 -23.73
C TYR A 200 15.43 9.21 -24.45
N PRO A 201 15.32 9.43 -25.76
CA PRO A 201 16.29 10.24 -26.48
C PRO A 201 16.27 11.67 -25.91
N GLN A 202 17.38 12.07 -25.28
CA GLN A 202 17.55 13.45 -24.82
C GLN A 202 17.49 14.37 -26.04
N GLN A 203 16.43 15.19 -26.11
CA GLN A 203 16.31 16.22 -27.15
C GLN A 203 17.37 17.30 -26.92
N ALA A 204 18.57 17.09 -27.45
CA ALA A 204 19.60 18.10 -27.53
C ALA A 204 19.29 19.07 -28.69
N GLY A 205 18.28 19.93 -28.53
CA GLY A 205 18.14 21.09 -29.40
C GLY A 205 16.71 21.64 -29.61
N PRO A 206 16.59 22.90 -30.06
CA PRO A 206 15.33 23.54 -30.42
C PRO A 206 14.79 22.91 -31.73
N GLY A 207 14.12 21.78 -31.59
CA GLY A 207 13.57 20.97 -32.68
C GLY A 207 12.99 19.66 -32.19
N ALA A 208 12.31 19.69 -31.05
CA ALA A 208 11.74 18.53 -30.38
C ALA A 208 11.00 17.61 -31.37
N ASP A 209 11.46 16.37 -31.48
CA ASP A 209 10.85 15.33 -32.32
C ASP A 209 9.39 15.12 -31.89
N PRO A 210 8.40 15.38 -32.77
CA PRO A 210 6.98 15.13 -32.50
C PRO A 210 6.69 13.68 -32.09
N HIS A 211 7.55 12.72 -32.47
CA HIS A 211 7.39 11.32 -32.10
C HIS A 211 7.53 11.06 -30.60
N ALA A 212 8.26 11.89 -29.86
CA ALA A 212 8.50 11.66 -28.43
C ALA A 212 7.24 11.86 -27.57
N ALA A 213 6.43 12.88 -27.87
CA ALA A 213 5.12 13.06 -27.24
C ALA A 213 4.14 11.92 -27.59
N GLN A 214 4.23 11.42 -28.84
CA GLN A 214 3.42 10.31 -29.32
C GLN A 214 3.72 8.99 -28.61
N GLU A 215 4.94 8.79 -28.09
CA GLU A 215 5.27 7.59 -27.32
C GLU A 215 4.60 7.60 -25.95
N ILE A 216 4.52 8.75 -25.29
CA ILE A 216 3.81 8.89 -24.01
C ILE A 216 2.33 8.56 -24.19
N GLU A 217 1.72 9.06 -25.27
CA GLU A 217 0.34 8.73 -25.67
C GLU A 217 0.14 7.24 -25.96
N LYS A 218 1.19 6.52 -26.38
CA LYS A 218 1.18 5.07 -26.63
C LYS A 218 1.42 4.23 -25.36
N GLY A 219 1.24 4.81 -24.17
CA GLY A 219 1.32 4.11 -22.88
C GLY A 219 2.76 3.89 -22.39
N TRP A 220 3.65 4.85 -22.67
CA TRP A 220 4.95 4.93 -22.02
C TRP A 220 4.93 6.06 -20.98
N ALA A 221 5.47 5.79 -19.79
CA ALA A 221 5.64 6.77 -18.74
C ALA A 221 7.10 7.24 -18.70
N LEU A 222 7.32 8.55 -18.77
CA LEU A 222 8.64 9.15 -18.54
C LEU A 222 8.92 9.17 -17.04
N LEU A 223 10.02 8.52 -16.64
CA LEU A 223 10.43 8.45 -15.24
C LEU A 223 11.03 9.79 -14.79
N LYS A 224 11.19 9.93 -13.46
CA LYS A 224 11.71 11.16 -12.85
C LYS A 224 13.12 11.53 -13.32
N ASP A 225 13.91 10.55 -13.76
CA ASP A 225 15.26 10.75 -14.29
C ASP A 225 15.29 11.46 -15.66
N GLN A 226 14.13 11.70 -16.27
CA GLN A 226 13.96 12.33 -17.59
C GLN A 226 14.73 11.63 -18.72
N THR A 227 15.20 10.41 -18.51
CA THR A 227 16.04 9.65 -19.45
C THR A 227 15.57 8.23 -19.65
N THR A 228 14.63 7.75 -18.85
CA THR A 228 14.08 6.41 -18.96
C THR A 228 12.58 6.48 -19.23
N LEU A 229 12.13 5.81 -20.30
CA LEU A 229 10.73 5.49 -20.52
C LEU A 229 10.44 4.09 -20.00
N GLU A 230 9.32 3.93 -19.31
CA GLU A 230 8.80 2.64 -18.85
C GLU A 230 7.43 2.37 -19.48
N LYS A 231 7.19 1.18 -20.02
CA LYS A 231 5.91 0.80 -20.62
C LYS A 231 4.88 0.59 -19.50
N ALA A 232 4.24 1.68 -19.10
CA ALA A 232 3.33 1.74 -17.97
C ALA A 232 2.45 3.00 -18.05
N ARG A 233 1.47 3.07 -17.14
CA ARG A 233 0.71 4.29 -16.86
C ARG A 233 0.81 4.63 -15.38
N PHE A 234 0.69 5.91 -15.07
CA PHE A 234 0.48 6.33 -13.70
C PHE A 234 -0.90 5.87 -13.22
N LEU A 235 -0.93 5.31 -12.03
CA LEU A 235 -2.13 4.73 -11.45
C LEU A 235 -2.81 5.78 -10.58
N ASP A 236 -3.90 6.35 -11.10
CA ASP A 236 -4.84 7.18 -10.33
C ASP A 236 -6.13 6.39 -10.01
N ILE A 237 -7.07 7.03 -9.31
CA ILE A 237 -8.34 6.40 -8.92
C ILE A 237 -9.16 6.01 -10.16
N ASN A 238 -9.11 6.79 -11.24
CA ASN A 238 -9.88 6.53 -12.46
C ASN A 238 -9.26 5.36 -13.25
N GLU A 239 -7.95 5.35 -13.44
CA GLU A 239 -7.23 4.26 -14.08
C GLU A 239 -7.39 2.97 -13.25
N LEU A 240 -7.35 3.05 -11.92
CA LEU A 240 -7.60 1.91 -11.05
C LEU A 240 -9.01 1.33 -11.27
N ARG A 241 -10.03 2.19 -11.36
CA ARG A 241 -11.42 1.78 -11.64
C ARG A 241 -11.58 1.26 -13.06
N GLU A 242 -10.86 1.81 -14.03
CA GLU A 242 -10.89 1.31 -15.41
C GLU A 242 -10.25 -0.07 -15.51
N ILE A 243 -9.11 -0.30 -14.84
CA ILE A 243 -8.43 -1.58 -14.81
C ILE A 243 -9.25 -2.61 -14.05
N CYS A 244 -9.70 -2.30 -12.84
CA CYS A 244 -10.34 -3.29 -11.96
C CYS A 244 -11.84 -3.44 -12.22
N GLY A 245 -12.53 -2.44 -12.78
CA GLY A 245 -13.96 -2.48 -13.05
C GLY A 245 -14.78 -2.87 -11.82
N GLU A 246 -15.52 -3.97 -11.92
CA GLU A 246 -16.34 -4.51 -10.82
C GLU A 246 -15.53 -5.31 -9.79
N TRP A 247 -14.26 -5.61 -10.07
CA TRP A 247 -13.38 -6.38 -9.17
C TRP A 247 -12.82 -5.53 -8.02
N ILE A 248 -12.83 -4.20 -8.15
CA ILE A 248 -12.50 -3.34 -7.01
C ILE A 248 -13.72 -3.23 -6.10
N ARG A 249 -13.60 -3.80 -4.91
CA ARG A 249 -14.65 -3.83 -3.91
C ARG A 249 -14.53 -2.63 -2.99
N THR A 250 -15.67 -2.13 -2.54
CA THR A 250 -15.76 -0.97 -1.64
C THR A 250 -16.50 -1.29 -0.35
N ASP A 251 -16.77 -2.56 -0.08
CA ASP A 251 -17.38 -3.00 1.16
C ASP A 251 -16.43 -2.78 2.34
N VAL A 252 -16.92 -2.12 3.39
CA VAL A 252 -16.13 -1.78 4.58
C VAL A 252 -16.89 -1.99 5.89
N LEU A 253 -16.17 -2.33 6.96
CA LEU A 253 -16.67 -2.26 8.33
C LEU A 253 -16.40 -0.86 8.88
N ARG A 254 -17.44 -0.15 9.31
CA ARG A 254 -17.27 1.16 9.97
C ARG A 254 -17.00 0.96 11.46
N SER A 255 -16.07 1.70 12.06
CA SER A 255 -15.70 1.53 13.47
C SER A 255 -16.93 1.64 14.41
N VAL A 256 -16.88 0.97 15.56
CA VAL A 256 -17.97 0.92 16.56
C VAL A 256 -18.35 2.33 17.06
N GLU A 257 -17.42 3.29 17.03
CA GLU A 257 -17.72 4.69 17.37
C GLU A 257 -18.86 5.26 16.49
N THR A 258 -19.07 4.67 15.32
CA THR A 258 -20.05 5.10 14.33
C THR A 258 -21.19 4.11 14.10
N ALA A 259 -21.03 2.85 14.52
CA ALA A 259 -21.96 1.76 14.19
C ALA A 259 -22.30 0.91 15.42
N SER A 260 -23.56 0.45 15.51
CA SER A 260 -23.97 -0.46 16.59
C SER A 260 -23.26 -1.82 16.46
N MET A 261 -23.07 -2.48 17.60
CA MET A 261 -22.42 -3.79 17.63
C MET A 261 -23.24 -4.85 16.88
N GLU A 262 -24.57 -4.76 16.92
CA GLU A 262 -25.48 -5.65 16.20
C GLU A 262 -25.28 -5.52 14.69
N TYR A 263 -25.16 -4.29 14.18
CA TYR A 263 -24.90 -4.04 12.77
C TYR A 263 -23.54 -4.60 12.33
N LEU A 264 -22.50 -4.44 13.15
CA LEU A 264 -21.19 -5.01 12.86
C LEU A 264 -21.20 -6.53 12.88
N ALA A 265 -21.85 -7.14 13.86
CA ALA A 265 -22.00 -8.59 13.94
C ALA A 265 -22.78 -9.13 12.74
N GLU A 266 -23.88 -8.48 12.36
CA GLU A 266 -24.66 -8.84 11.17
C GLU A 266 -23.80 -8.76 9.91
N LYS A 267 -23.09 -7.64 9.70
CA LYS A 267 -22.24 -7.46 8.51
C LYS A 267 -21.11 -8.49 8.44
N ILE A 268 -20.49 -8.81 9.57
CA ILE A 268 -19.46 -9.86 9.65
C ILE A 268 -20.07 -11.23 9.34
N LEU A 269 -21.22 -11.57 9.92
CA LEU A 269 -21.89 -12.86 9.72
C LEU A 269 -22.33 -13.06 8.27
N LEU A 270 -22.84 -12.01 7.62
CA LEU A 270 -23.30 -12.02 6.23
C LEU A 270 -22.19 -11.92 5.19
N SER A 271 -20.98 -11.47 5.58
CA SER A 271 -19.88 -11.37 4.64
C SER A 271 -19.38 -12.76 4.20
N ASN A 272 -19.16 -12.91 2.90
CA ASN A 272 -18.53 -14.09 2.32
C ASN A 272 -17.01 -13.94 2.13
N GLU A 273 -16.48 -12.76 2.43
CA GLU A 273 -15.07 -12.44 2.26
C GLU A 273 -14.25 -12.94 3.46
N GLN A 274 -12.98 -13.28 3.20
CA GLN A 274 -12.05 -13.65 4.28
C GLN A 274 -11.60 -12.41 5.04
N LEU A 275 -11.31 -11.33 4.33
CA LEU A 275 -10.89 -10.06 4.91
C LEU A 275 -11.82 -8.94 4.46
N ILE A 276 -12.15 -8.01 5.36
CA ILE A 276 -12.91 -6.79 5.02
C ILE A 276 -12.16 -5.57 5.59
N PRO A 277 -12.00 -4.49 4.82
CA PRO A 277 -11.43 -3.24 5.32
C PRO A 277 -12.27 -2.66 6.45
N GLN A 278 -11.60 -2.17 7.48
CA GLN A 278 -12.16 -1.36 8.54
C GLN A 278 -11.83 0.11 8.28
N VAL A 279 -12.85 0.98 8.37
CA VAL A 279 -12.72 2.42 8.22
C VAL A 279 -13.38 3.16 9.38
N ASP A 280 -13.03 4.43 9.59
CA ASP A 280 -13.71 5.31 10.54
C ASP A 280 -14.93 6.06 9.92
N SER A 281 -15.43 7.09 10.61
CA SER A 281 -16.49 7.97 10.14
C SER A 281 -16.11 8.76 8.89
N GLU A 282 -14.83 9.13 8.77
CA GLU A 282 -14.30 9.96 7.68
C GLU A 282 -13.78 9.12 6.50
N ASN A 283 -14.00 7.80 6.55
CA ASN A 283 -13.57 6.83 5.54
C ASN A 283 -12.03 6.72 5.45
N TRP A 284 -11.33 6.95 6.55
CA TRP A 284 -9.92 6.63 6.65
C TRP A 284 -9.74 5.15 6.91
N PHE A 285 -8.82 4.54 6.17
CA PHE A 285 -8.46 3.15 6.32
C PHE A 285 -7.75 2.94 7.66
N LEU A 286 -8.32 2.05 8.48
CA LEU A 286 -7.76 1.68 9.77
C LEU A 286 -6.95 0.39 9.67
N ASP A 287 -7.58 -0.70 9.17
CA ASP A 287 -7.00 -2.05 9.09
C ASP A 287 -7.86 -2.97 8.20
N MET A 288 -7.48 -4.24 8.02
CA MET A 288 -8.33 -5.33 7.52
C MET A 288 -8.73 -6.27 8.67
N VAL A 289 -10.01 -6.64 8.73
CA VAL A 289 -10.54 -7.58 9.73
C VAL A 289 -10.63 -8.99 9.14
N ASP A 290 -10.07 -9.98 9.85
CA ASP A 290 -10.30 -11.40 9.53
C ASP A 290 -11.73 -11.80 9.92
N VAL A 291 -12.57 -11.98 8.91
CA VAL A 291 -13.99 -12.32 9.06
C VAL A 291 -14.17 -13.70 9.66
N VAL A 292 -13.29 -14.66 9.36
CA VAL A 292 -13.41 -16.03 9.86
C VAL A 292 -13.16 -16.05 11.36
N GLN A 293 -12.12 -15.36 11.83
CA GLN A 293 -11.84 -15.24 13.26
C GLN A 293 -12.92 -14.42 13.98
N ALA A 294 -13.36 -13.31 13.36
CA ALA A 294 -14.44 -12.49 13.91
C ALA A 294 -15.75 -13.28 14.07
N LYS A 295 -16.15 -14.08 13.06
CA LYS A 295 -17.32 -14.97 13.15
C LYS A 295 -17.20 -15.97 14.29
N LYS A 296 -16.03 -16.61 14.46
CA LYS A 296 -15.78 -17.55 15.56
C LYS A 296 -15.91 -16.88 16.92
N ALA A 297 -15.37 -15.67 17.07
CA ALA A 297 -15.45 -14.89 18.30
C ALA A 297 -16.91 -14.54 18.64
N LEU A 298 -17.70 -14.09 17.66
CA LEU A 298 -19.12 -13.77 17.83
C LEU A 298 -19.95 -15.00 18.24
N ILE A 299 -19.76 -16.15 17.58
CA ILE A 299 -20.47 -17.40 17.91
C ILE A 299 -20.11 -17.91 19.31
N LYS A 300 -18.85 -17.78 19.72
CA LYS A 300 -18.41 -18.14 21.08
C LYS A 300 -19.12 -17.26 22.11
N LYS A 301 -19.13 -15.94 21.89
CA LYS A 301 -19.76 -14.96 22.78
C LYS A 301 -21.27 -15.16 22.91
N GLY A 302 -21.97 -15.46 21.81
CA GLY A 302 -23.40 -15.78 21.84
C GLY A 302 -23.73 -17.03 22.66
N ARG A 303 -22.83 -18.03 22.69
CA ARG A 303 -22.98 -19.23 23.55
C ARG A 303 -22.74 -18.93 25.02
N ASP A 304 -21.81 -18.03 25.34
CA ASP A 304 -21.49 -17.66 26.71
C ASP A 304 -22.59 -16.78 27.34
N ALA A 305 -23.23 -15.91 26.55
CA ALA A 305 -24.35 -15.07 27.01
C ALA A 305 -25.66 -15.84 27.27
N ALA A 306 -25.79 -17.06 26.74
CA ALA A 306 -26.97 -17.90 26.91
C ALA A 306 -26.91 -18.82 28.15
N LYS A 307 -25.78 -18.83 28.87
CA LYS A 307 -25.57 -19.60 30.10
C LYS A 307 -25.80 -18.74 31.33
#